data_AF-A0A8H4T593-F1
#
_entry.id   AF-A0A8H4T593-F1
#
_cell.length_a   1.000
_cell.length_b   1.000
_cell.length_c   1.000
_cell.angle_alpha   90.00
_cell.angle_beta   90.00
_cell.angle_gamma   90.00
#
_symmetry.space_group_name_H-M   'P 1'
#
loop_
_entity.id
_entity.type
_entity.pdbx_description
1 polymer ?
#
loop_
_entity_poly.entity_id
_entity_poly.type
_entity_poly.pdbx_seq_one_letter_code
_entity_poly.pdbx_strand_id
1 'polypeptide(L)'
;MTVEEKVLLLPGEDLWRTNAIPRLGISRIKISDGPVGVRGGIFTDGVSAASAPTRVSLAATWDLSVIRDVCSVLIPEAKSKEVDVLLGPTVCIPRTPLGGRNFEAYGKDPYLTGKIAGKSINRLQKAEYRVTAAKDSRDDGLTVTLRSPKEHQWIN
;
A
#
# COMPACT_ATOMS: atom_id res chain seq x y z
N MET A 1 -1.81 -13.64 -27.60
CA MET A 1 -2.64 -13.93 -26.42
C MET A 1 -4.07 -14.11 -26.88
N THR A 2 -4.73 -15.22 -26.52
CA THR A 2 -6.15 -15.47 -26.84
C THR A 2 -7.07 -14.57 -26.02
N VAL A 3 -8.37 -14.55 -26.33
CA VAL A 3 -9.34 -13.77 -25.54
C VAL A 3 -9.48 -14.35 -24.14
N GLU A 4 -9.48 -15.67 -24.02
CA GLU A 4 -9.55 -16.40 -22.75
C GLU A 4 -8.33 -16.09 -21.89
N GLU A 5 -7.14 -16.11 -22.48
CA GLU A 5 -5.89 -15.72 -21.80
C GLU A 5 -5.95 -14.25 -21.32
N LYS A 6 -6.54 -13.33 -22.10
CA LYS A 6 -6.72 -11.93 -21.68
C LYS A 6 -7.71 -11.80 -20.51
N VAL A 7 -8.85 -12.50 -20.58
CA VAL A 7 -9.87 -12.50 -19.52
C VAL A 7 -9.30 -13.09 -18.23
N LEU A 8 -8.46 -14.11 -18.33
CA LEU A 8 -7.81 -14.75 -17.18
C LEU A 8 -6.88 -13.79 -16.41
N LEU A 9 -6.30 -12.77 -17.07
CA LEU A 9 -5.45 -11.79 -16.40
C LEU A 9 -6.22 -10.70 -15.61
N LEU A 10 -7.55 -10.64 -15.72
CA LEU A 10 -8.36 -9.64 -15.03
C LEU A 10 -8.55 -9.95 -13.53
N PRO A 11 -8.91 -11.18 -13.11
CA PRO A 11 -8.96 -11.53 -11.70
C PRO A 11 -7.59 -11.97 -11.16
N GLY A 12 -7.46 -11.93 -9.83
CA GLY A 12 -6.44 -12.73 -9.15
C GLY A 12 -6.73 -14.23 -9.32
N GLU A 13 -5.68 -15.04 -9.30
CA GLU A 13 -5.81 -16.50 -9.19
C GLU A 13 -6.24 -16.88 -7.76
N ASP A 14 -5.63 -16.21 -6.79
CA ASP A 14 -5.95 -16.30 -5.38
C ASP A 14 -5.94 -14.88 -4.74
N LEU A 15 -6.08 -14.80 -3.43
CA LEU A 15 -6.08 -13.51 -2.70
C LEU A 15 -4.80 -12.69 -2.86
N TRP A 16 -3.68 -13.34 -3.19
CA TRP A 16 -2.33 -12.79 -3.15
C TRP A 16 -1.55 -13.00 -4.46
N ARG A 17 -2.13 -13.60 -5.49
CA ARG A 17 -1.42 -13.93 -6.73
C ARG A 17 -2.26 -13.64 -7.97
N THR A 18 -1.60 -13.14 -9.01
CA THR A 18 -2.18 -13.03 -10.34
C THR A 18 -2.13 -14.37 -11.08
N ASN A 19 -3.01 -14.53 -12.07
CA ASN A 19 -2.94 -15.66 -13.00
C ASN A 19 -1.64 -15.64 -13.82
N ALA A 20 -1.13 -16.83 -14.16
CA ALA A 20 0.01 -17.02 -15.04
C ALA A 20 -0.42 -17.52 -16.43
N ILE A 21 0.40 -17.23 -17.44
CA ILE A 21 0.26 -17.78 -18.80
C ILE A 21 1.64 -18.32 -19.23
N PRO A 22 1.98 -19.57 -18.88
CA PRO A 22 3.31 -20.14 -19.12
C PRO A 22 3.72 -20.15 -20.60
N ARG A 23 2.76 -20.38 -21.51
CA ARG A 23 2.99 -20.39 -22.97
C ARG A 23 3.54 -19.05 -23.50
N LEU A 24 3.24 -17.94 -22.80
CA LEU A 24 3.71 -16.59 -23.14
C LEU A 24 4.85 -16.12 -22.23
N GLY A 25 5.36 -16.97 -21.34
CA GLY A 25 6.38 -16.59 -20.36
C GLY A 25 5.87 -15.65 -19.27
N ILE A 26 4.55 -15.57 -19.04
CA ILE A 26 3.96 -14.70 -18.01
C ILE A 26 3.86 -15.48 -16.70
N SER A 27 4.72 -15.13 -15.74
CA SER A 27 4.73 -15.70 -14.39
C SER A 27 3.65 -15.09 -13.49
N ARG A 28 3.33 -15.79 -12.40
CA ARG A 28 2.48 -15.24 -11.34
C ARG A 28 3.18 -14.09 -10.66
N ILE A 29 2.43 -13.06 -10.30
CA ILE A 29 2.89 -11.95 -9.48
C ILE A 29 2.29 -12.12 -8.10
N LYS A 30 3.14 -12.21 -7.07
CA LYS A 30 2.72 -12.26 -5.67
C LYS A 30 2.60 -10.85 -5.10
N ILE A 31 1.44 -10.54 -4.56
CA ILE A 31 1.13 -9.30 -3.86
C ILE A 31 1.04 -9.56 -2.36
N SER A 32 1.33 -8.55 -1.54
CA SER A 32 1.18 -8.66 -0.09
C SER A 32 0.78 -7.33 0.53
N ASP A 33 -0.05 -7.40 1.57
CA ASP A 33 -0.35 -6.24 2.41
C ASP A 33 0.91 -5.62 2.97
N GLY A 34 0.89 -4.30 3.14
CA GLY A 34 1.98 -3.68 3.86
C GLY A 34 2.08 -2.18 4.03
N PRO A 35 1.07 -1.47 4.55
CA PRO A 35 1.31 -0.13 5.05
C PRO A 35 2.21 -0.13 6.30
N VAL A 36 2.35 -1.23 7.06
CA VAL A 36 3.16 -1.26 8.32
C VAL A 36 4.05 -2.50 8.46
N GLY A 37 4.43 -3.15 7.35
CA GLY A 37 5.23 -4.38 7.37
C GLY A 37 4.98 -5.21 6.11
N VAL A 38 5.70 -6.31 5.90
CA VAL A 38 5.38 -7.24 4.80
C VAL A 38 4.79 -8.52 5.38
N ARG A 39 3.45 -8.65 5.38
CA ARG A 39 2.79 -9.80 6.04
C ARG A 39 3.05 -11.13 5.32
N GLY A 40 3.12 -11.11 4.00
CA GLY A 40 3.03 -12.30 3.15
C GLY A 40 1.59 -12.68 2.81
N GLY A 41 1.39 -13.94 2.38
CA GLY A 41 0.10 -14.45 1.88
C GLY A 41 -0.67 -15.34 2.85
N ILE A 42 -0.16 -15.56 4.07
CA ILE A 42 -0.78 -16.41 5.10
C ILE A 42 -1.15 -15.53 6.28
N PHE A 43 -2.41 -15.59 6.73
CA PHE A 43 -2.92 -14.76 7.82
C PHE A 43 -2.62 -15.31 9.21
N THR A 44 -2.72 -16.63 9.39
CA THR A 44 -2.53 -17.32 10.68
C THR A 44 -1.39 -18.32 10.55
N ASP A 45 -0.48 -18.35 11.53
CA ASP A 45 0.71 -19.21 11.54
C ASP A 45 1.62 -19.03 10.31
N GLY A 46 1.61 -17.82 9.74
CA GLY A 46 2.49 -17.43 8.65
C GLY A 46 3.91 -17.11 9.10
N VAL A 47 4.78 -16.83 8.12
CA VAL A 47 6.15 -16.36 8.38
C VAL A 47 6.10 -15.02 9.11
N SER A 48 6.83 -14.91 10.21
CA SER A 48 6.91 -13.67 11.00
C SER A 48 7.32 -12.47 10.14
N ALA A 49 6.75 -11.32 10.47
CA ALA A 49 6.97 -10.07 9.76
C ALA A 49 7.46 -8.97 10.69
N ALA A 50 8.29 -8.07 10.17
CA ALA A 50 8.69 -6.88 10.90
C ALA A 50 7.49 -5.92 10.95
N SER A 51 7.08 -5.57 12.17
CA SER A 51 6.05 -4.56 12.40
C SER A 51 6.72 -3.20 12.49
N ALA A 52 6.59 -2.40 11.43
CA ALA A 52 7.08 -1.03 11.42
C ALA A 52 6.14 -0.12 12.23
N PRO A 53 6.63 1.01 12.75
CA PRO A 53 5.76 2.01 13.35
C PRO A 53 4.63 2.43 12.39
N THR A 54 3.47 2.76 12.97
CA THR A 54 2.31 3.24 12.23
C THR A 54 2.67 4.50 11.41
N ARG A 55 2.00 4.70 10.28
CA ARG A 55 2.36 5.80 9.36
C ARG A 55 2.16 7.18 9.99
N VAL A 56 1.16 7.34 10.85
CA VAL A 56 0.96 8.58 11.60
C VAL A 56 2.13 8.87 12.54
N SER A 57 2.70 7.84 13.18
CA SER A 57 3.89 8.00 14.03
C SER A 57 5.13 8.33 13.21
N LEU A 58 5.29 7.72 12.03
CA LEU A 58 6.37 8.06 11.10
C LEU A 58 6.23 9.48 10.55
N ALA A 59 5.01 9.96 10.31
CA ALA A 59 4.77 11.32 9.88
C ALA A 59 5.02 12.34 10.99
N ALA A 60 4.73 11.99 12.23
CA ALA A 60 4.94 12.84 13.40
C ALA A 60 6.42 13.19 13.64
N THR A 61 7.37 12.46 13.03
CA THR A 61 8.80 12.80 13.11
C THR A 61 9.19 13.97 12.21
N TRP A 62 8.39 14.25 11.16
CA TRP A 62 8.72 15.20 10.09
C TRP A 62 10.07 14.94 9.41
N ASP A 63 10.61 13.73 9.55
CA ASP A 63 11.93 13.37 9.05
C ASP A 63 11.85 12.27 7.98
N LEU A 64 12.23 12.64 6.76
CA LEU A 64 12.29 11.74 5.62
C LEU A 64 13.41 10.69 5.72
N SER A 65 14.38 10.89 6.62
CA SER A 65 15.45 9.92 6.89
C SER A 65 14.90 8.66 7.54
N VAL A 66 13.94 8.79 8.47
CA VAL A 66 13.27 7.67 9.13
C VAL A 66 12.56 6.76 8.12
N ILE A 67 11.98 7.34 7.06
CA ILE A 67 11.32 6.57 6.00
C ILE A 67 12.31 5.71 5.23
N ARG A 68 13.52 6.22 4.98
CA ARG A 68 14.59 5.44 4.34
C ARG A 68 14.93 4.23 5.21
N ASP A 69 15.02 4.43 6.51
CA ASP A 69 15.43 3.38 7.45
C ASP A 69 14.33 2.32 7.57
N VAL A 70 13.05 2.72 7.61
CA VAL A 70 11.91 1.78 7.51
C VAL A 70 11.96 0.98 6.21
N CYS A 71 12.15 1.65 5.06
CA CYS A 71 12.29 0.93 3.78
C CYS A 71 13.48 -0.03 3.76
N SER A 72 14.57 0.27 4.47
CA SER A 72 15.74 -0.60 4.55
C SER A 72 15.45 -1.94 5.23
N VAL A 73 14.43 -1.98 6.10
CA VAL A 73 13.92 -3.21 6.73
C VAL A 73 12.90 -3.91 5.82
N LEU A 74 11.99 -3.15 5.20
CA LEU A 74 10.91 -3.71 4.37
C LEU A 74 11.40 -4.38 3.09
N ILE A 75 12.47 -3.86 2.45
CA ILE A 75 12.98 -4.38 1.18
C ILE A 75 13.50 -5.83 1.32
N PRO A 76 14.43 -6.14 2.26
CA PRO A 76 14.86 -7.52 2.49
C PRO A 76 13.71 -8.45 2.90
N GLU A 77 12.72 -7.92 3.62
CA GLU A 77 11.57 -8.68 4.06
C GLU A 77 10.60 -9.04 2.91
N ALA A 78 10.39 -8.10 1.99
CA ALA A 78 9.67 -8.38 0.75
C ALA A 78 10.39 -9.44 -0.08
N LYS A 79 11.73 -9.39 -0.11
CA LYS A 79 12.56 -10.42 -0.76
C LYS A 79 12.40 -11.80 -0.12
N SER A 80 12.52 -11.89 1.20
CA SER A 80 12.46 -13.17 1.92
C SER A 80 11.09 -13.84 1.80
N LYS A 81 10.04 -13.04 1.61
CA LYS A 81 8.68 -13.53 1.38
C LYS A 81 8.30 -13.66 -0.09
N GLU A 82 9.24 -13.46 -1.02
CA GLU A 82 9.04 -13.53 -2.48
C GLU A 82 7.86 -12.67 -2.96
N VAL A 83 7.71 -11.47 -2.40
CA VAL A 83 6.63 -10.54 -2.75
C VAL A 83 7.10 -9.64 -3.88
N ASP A 84 6.34 -9.58 -4.97
CA ASP A 84 6.63 -8.71 -6.12
C ASP A 84 6.02 -7.32 -5.96
N VAL A 85 4.84 -7.24 -5.32
CA VAL A 85 4.08 -5.99 -5.14
C VAL A 85 3.70 -5.79 -3.67
N LEU A 86 4.05 -4.65 -3.11
CA LEU A 86 3.62 -4.22 -1.78
C LEU A 86 2.37 -3.34 -1.85
N LEU A 87 1.32 -3.70 -1.12
CA LEU A 87 0.09 -2.91 -0.99
C LEU A 87 0.26 -1.86 0.12
N GLY A 88 0.84 -0.73 -0.26
CA GLY A 88 1.11 0.42 0.59
C GLY A 88 2.03 1.41 -0.14
N PRO A 89 2.21 2.64 0.35
CA PRO A 89 1.66 3.17 1.60
C PRO A 89 0.19 3.59 1.46
N THR A 90 -0.52 3.68 2.58
CA THR A 90 -1.86 4.27 2.64
C THR A 90 -1.74 5.79 2.60
N VAL A 91 -2.36 6.42 1.59
CA VAL A 91 -2.25 7.86 1.31
C VAL A 91 -3.57 8.61 1.45
N CYS A 92 -4.57 7.98 2.08
CA CYS A 92 -5.81 8.64 2.46
C CYS A 92 -5.54 9.83 3.37
N ILE A 93 -6.33 10.89 3.22
CA ILE A 93 -6.34 12.02 4.16
C ILE A 93 -7.38 11.74 5.25
N PRO A 94 -6.96 11.61 6.53
CA PRO A 94 -7.88 11.55 7.67
C PRO A 94 -8.71 12.84 7.72
N ARG A 95 -10.03 12.73 7.48
CA ARG A 95 -10.97 13.85 7.55
C ARG A 95 -11.65 13.96 8.91
N THR A 96 -11.88 12.82 9.55
CA THR A 96 -12.45 12.70 10.89
C THR A 96 -11.48 11.94 11.78
N PRO A 97 -11.31 12.30 13.06
CA PRO A 97 -10.49 11.53 13.99
C PRO A 97 -11.03 10.12 14.25
N LEU A 98 -12.33 9.89 13.99
CA LEU A 98 -13.01 8.60 14.21
C LEU A 98 -12.68 7.54 13.15
N GLY A 99 -11.92 7.90 12.12
CA GLY A 99 -11.56 6.99 11.04
C GLY A 99 -10.79 5.76 11.52
N GLY A 100 -11.40 4.59 11.40
CA GLY A 100 -10.87 3.33 11.95
C GLY A 100 -9.52 2.88 11.37
N ARG A 101 -9.01 3.54 10.33
CA ARG A 101 -7.70 3.28 9.71
C ARG A 101 -6.80 4.50 9.61
N ASN A 102 -7.12 5.57 10.34
CA ASN A 102 -6.30 6.77 10.37
C ASN A 102 -4.85 6.49 10.78
N PHE A 103 -4.63 5.47 11.62
CA PHE A 103 -3.29 5.06 12.04
C PHE A 103 -2.40 4.57 10.88
N GLU A 104 -2.99 4.08 9.78
CA GLU A 104 -2.24 3.66 8.60
C GLU A 104 -1.95 4.80 7.63
N ALA A 105 -2.60 5.95 7.78
CA ALA A 105 -2.35 7.15 7.00
C ALA A 105 -1.26 8.03 7.65
N TYR A 106 -0.69 8.97 6.90
CA TYR A 106 0.35 9.87 7.41
C TYR A 106 -0.24 11.05 8.20
N GLY A 107 -1.42 11.55 7.85
CA GLY A 107 -2.05 12.66 8.56
C GLY A 107 -2.93 13.51 7.66
N LYS A 108 -3.50 14.58 8.22
CA LYS A 108 -4.46 15.45 7.51
C LYS A 108 -3.83 16.37 6.46
N ASP A 109 -2.52 16.60 6.53
CA ASP A 109 -1.83 17.52 5.63
C ASP A 109 -1.44 16.82 4.32
N PRO A 110 -1.96 17.26 3.15
CA PRO A 110 -1.70 16.62 1.87
C PRO A 110 -0.25 16.79 1.41
N TYR A 111 0.42 17.88 1.80
CA TYR A 111 1.81 18.12 1.41
C TYR A 111 2.76 17.16 2.11
N LEU A 112 2.66 17.03 3.43
CA LEU A 112 3.39 16.08 4.26
C LEU A 112 3.14 14.65 3.78
N THR A 113 1.87 14.29 3.60
CA THR A 113 1.46 12.98 3.08
C THR A 113 2.13 12.69 1.74
N GLY A 114 2.06 13.63 0.79
CA GLY A 114 2.67 13.48 -0.53
C GLY A 114 4.20 13.35 -0.48
N LYS A 115 4.88 14.17 0.36
CA LYS A 115 6.35 14.12 0.51
C LYS A 115 6.82 12.80 1.10
N ILE A 116 6.17 12.34 2.18
CA ILE A 116 6.54 11.10 2.85
C ILE A 116 6.21 9.88 1.99
N ALA A 117 5.00 9.82 1.43
CA ALA A 117 4.59 8.74 0.55
C ALA A 117 5.48 8.66 -0.70
N GLY A 118 5.75 9.79 -1.34
CA GLY A 118 6.64 9.86 -2.49
C GLY A 118 8.05 9.37 -2.18
N LYS A 119 8.60 9.69 -0.99
CA LYS A 119 9.90 9.18 -0.55
C LYS A 119 9.91 7.65 -0.42
N SER A 120 8.87 7.09 0.22
CA SER A 120 8.72 5.64 0.40
C SER A 120 8.58 4.90 -0.93
N ILE A 121 7.67 5.35 -1.80
CA ILE A 121 7.42 4.75 -3.11
C ILE A 121 8.69 4.75 -3.97
N ASN A 122 9.36 5.90 -4.08
CA ASN A 122 10.59 6.01 -4.84
C ASN A 122 11.70 5.08 -4.32
N ARG A 123 11.75 4.85 -3.01
CA ARG A 123 12.79 3.98 -2.43
C ARG A 123 12.53 2.51 -2.72
N LEU A 124 11.29 2.07 -2.58
CA LEU A 124 10.87 0.69 -2.90
C LEU A 124 11.01 0.39 -4.40
N GLN A 125 10.59 1.32 -5.27
CA GLN A 125 10.73 1.16 -6.72
C GLN A 125 12.19 1.15 -7.19
N LYS A 126 13.07 1.94 -6.55
CA LYS A 126 14.53 1.86 -6.80
C LYS A 126 15.16 0.52 -6.40
N ALA A 127 14.50 -0.24 -5.52
CA ALA A 127 14.91 -1.60 -5.15
C ALA A 127 14.19 -2.66 -6.00
N GLU A 128 13.59 -2.26 -7.12
CA GLU A 128 12.89 -3.13 -8.08
C GLU A 128 11.58 -3.76 -7.57
N TYR A 129 11.04 -3.25 -6.46
CA TYR A 129 9.71 -3.63 -5.97
C TYR A 129 8.62 -2.74 -6.54
N ARG A 130 7.50 -3.36 -6.92
CA ARG A 130 6.29 -2.62 -7.31
C ARG A 130 5.51 -2.22 -6.07
N VAL A 131 4.86 -1.07 -6.14
CA VAL A 131 4.23 -0.42 -4.98
C VAL A 131 2.87 0.08 -5.39
N THR A 132 1.85 -0.23 -4.59
CA THR A 132 0.49 0.25 -4.81
C THR A 132 0.13 1.24 -3.70
N ALA A 133 0.05 2.53 -4.05
CA ALA A 133 -0.50 3.53 -3.15
C ALA A 133 -1.98 3.19 -2.90
N ALA A 134 -2.31 2.83 -1.66
CA ALA A 134 -3.61 2.26 -1.33
C ALA A 134 -4.54 3.31 -0.71
N LYS A 135 -5.82 3.18 -1.05
CA LYS A 135 -6.93 3.85 -0.36
C LYS A 135 -7.56 2.85 0.60
N ASP A 136 -7.58 3.17 1.88
CA ASP A 136 -8.36 2.42 2.85
C ASP A 136 -9.17 3.40 3.72
N SER A 137 -10.47 3.46 3.47
CA SER A 137 -11.42 4.28 4.24
C SER A 137 -12.48 3.34 4.79
N ARG A 138 -12.49 3.16 6.11
CA ARG A 138 -13.45 2.30 6.83
C ARG A 138 -14.62 3.06 7.47
N ASP A 139 -14.83 4.31 7.09
CA ASP A 139 -16.06 5.01 7.48
C ASP A 139 -17.19 4.43 6.60
N ASP A 140 -17.82 3.38 7.13
CA ASP A 140 -19.04 2.67 6.70
C ASP A 140 -19.03 1.92 5.35
N GLY A 141 -18.04 1.04 5.11
CA GLY A 141 -18.18 -0.07 4.15
C GLY A 141 -18.38 0.32 2.67
N LEU A 142 -18.61 -0.69 1.83
CA LEU A 142 -18.64 -0.61 0.34
C LEU A 142 -19.74 0.29 -0.25
N THR A 143 -20.53 1.00 0.56
CA THR A 143 -21.78 1.65 0.18
C THR A 143 -21.80 3.18 0.36
N VAL A 144 -20.76 3.78 0.97
CA VAL A 144 -20.73 5.23 1.20
C VAL A 144 -20.37 6.00 -0.08
N THR A 145 -21.22 6.98 -0.41
CA THR A 145 -20.91 7.98 -1.44
C THR A 145 -20.29 9.22 -0.80
N LEU A 146 -19.03 9.51 -1.13
CA LEU A 146 -18.37 10.76 -0.75
C LEU A 146 -18.72 11.87 -1.74
N ARG A 147 -19.41 12.91 -1.27
CA ARG A 147 -19.59 14.15 -2.04
C ARG A 147 -18.52 15.14 -1.59
N SER A 148 -17.66 15.57 -2.51
CA SER A 148 -16.73 16.68 -2.30
C SER A 148 -17.17 17.85 -3.18
N PRO A 149 -17.27 19.08 -2.64
CA PRO A 149 -17.48 20.27 -3.46
C PRO A 149 -16.29 20.46 -4.40
N LYS A 150 -16.55 20.77 -5.67
CA LYS A 150 -15.49 21.05 -6.68
C LYS A 150 -14.71 22.34 -6.39
N GLU A 151 -15.28 23.24 -5.59
CA GLU A 151 -14.67 24.51 -5.23
C GLU A 151 -14.74 24.66 -3.71
N HIS A 152 -13.58 24.80 -3.07
CA HIS A 152 -13.50 25.27 -1.69
C HIS A 152 -13.59 26.79 -1.72
N GLN A 153 -14.78 27.33 -1.44
CA GLN A 153 -14.84 28.66 -0.84
C GLN A 153 -14.20 28.54 0.54
N TRP A 154 -12.91 28.88 0.62
CA TRP A 154 -12.27 29.13 1.90
C TRP A 154 -13.01 30.33 2.50
N ILE A 155 -13.67 30.09 3.63
CA ILE A 155 -14.30 31.15 4.42
C ILE A 155 -13.17 32.12 4.80
N ASN A 156 -13.33 33.39 4.41
CA ASN A 156 -12.45 34.50 4.74
C ASN A 156 -12.26 34.65 6.26
#